data_AF-A0AAU3E8U5-F1
#
_entry.id   AF-A0AAU3E8U5-F1
#
_cell.length_a   1.000
_cell.length_b   1.000
_cell.length_c   1.000
_cell.angle_alpha   90.00
_cell.angle_beta   90.00
_cell.angle_gamma   90.00
#
_symmetry.space_group_name_H-M   'P 1'
#
loop_
_entity.id
_entity.type
_entity.pdbx_description
1 polymer ?
#
loop_
_entity_poly.entity_id
_entity_poly.type
_entity_poly.pdbx_seq_one_letter_code
_entity_poly.pdbx_strand_id
1 'polypeptide(L)'
;MGQQEKVATSLAGAVSEDISASLVAVDEELASRYPGDPGTRQPVHTVYVPGDAFDAGTIRSWGDQALAALDTHAPDAPSFAGVLGINEDLATAVHDRVRAKLEREPVEDLRIDFEDGYGPRPDTEEDETAARAARLVSEAFANGTAAPYMGIRMKCMEAAVRDRGIRTTDIFLTGLMQAGGLPDGLVLTLPKVTYPEQVTAFVRLLEAFEKTHSLPAGRIGFEIQIETSQSILATDGTAAVARMIGAAEGRATGLHYGTFDYSACLGVSAAHQASDHPAADHAKAVMQVAAAGTGVRVSDGSTNVLPIGTTEHVHEAWRLHYGLTRRALARAYYQGWDMHPAHLPTRYAAVFAFYREGLEPAAARLAAYVAKAGGDVMDEPATAKALSGYLLRGLDCGALDDAEVTQLTGLTRADMEGFSGPRRADLTITAP
;
A
#
# COMPACT_ATOMS: atom_id res chain seq x y z
N MET A 1 21.21 37.49 -40.63
CA MET A 1 21.93 36.23 -40.39
C MET A 1 22.82 36.44 -39.16
N GLY A 2 22.35 36.04 -37.97
CA GLY A 2 23.16 36.12 -36.76
C GLY A 2 24.27 35.09 -36.81
N GLN A 3 25.51 35.51 -36.58
CA GLN A 3 26.63 34.60 -36.37
C GLN A 3 26.33 33.79 -35.10
N GLN A 4 26.09 32.48 -35.25
CA GLN A 4 26.10 31.57 -34.10
C GLN A 4 27.51 31.59 -33.51
N GLU A 5 27.58 32.01 -32.25
CA GLU A 5 28.81 32.01 -31.47
C GLU A 5 29.35 30.57 -31.39
N LYS A 6 30.58 30.34 -31.86
CA LYS A 6 31.21 29.01 -31.74
C LYS A 6 31.65 28.82 -30.29
N VAL A 7 30.83 28.10 -29.53
CA VAL A 7 31.19 27.65 -28.18
C VAL A 7 32.27 26.58 -28.30
N ALA A 8 33.44 26.81 -27.69
CA ALA A 8 34.54 25.86 -27.67
C ALA A 8 34.50 25.02 -26.39
N THR A 9 34.81 23.72 -26.51
CA THR A 9 35.00 22.81 -25.38
C THR A 9 36.46 22.39 -25.28
N SER A 10 36.95 22.14 -24.05
CA SER A 10 38.34 21.76 -23.78
C SER A 10 38.58 20.24 -23.74
N LEU A 11 37.51 19.43 -23.69
CA LEU A 11 37.57 17.97 -23.64
C LEU A 11 37.49 17.37 -25.04
N ALA A 12 38.33 16.37 -25.30
CA ALA A 12 38.23 15.56 -26.50
C ALA A 12 37.00 14.63 -26.42
N GLY A 13 36.37 14.34 -27.57
CA GLY A 13 35.19 13.46 -27.64
C GLY A 13 35.42 12.08 -27.02
N ALA A 14 36.63 11.51 -27.17
CA ALA A 14 37.00 10.23 -26.59
C ALA A 14 36.82 10.17 -25.05
N VAL A 15 37.04 11.27 -24.33
CA VAL A 15 36.84 11.32 -22.87
C VAL A 15 35.36 11.15 -22.53
N SER A 16 34.46 11.74 -23.32
CA SER A 16 33.01 11.58 -23.12
C SER A 16 32.54 10.17 -23.46
N GLU A 17 33.11 9.55 -24.49
CA GLU A 17 32.80 8.19 -24.90
C GLU A 17 33.24 7.17 -23.83
N ASP A 18 34.46 7.32 -23.30
CA ASP A 18 34.99 6.46 -22.23
C ASP A 18 34.14 6.54 -20.96
N ILE A 19 33.75 7.76 -20.53
CA ILE A 19 32.86 7.96 -19.38
C ILE A 19 31.51 7.28 -19.64
N SER A 20 30.92 7.50 -20.82
CA SER A 20 29.62 6.90 -21.16
C SER A 20 29.69 5.37 -21.13
N ALA A 21 30.73 4.79 -21.72
CA ALA A 21 30.94 3.34 -21.72
C ALA A 21 31.11 2.77 -20.30
N SER A 22 31.77 3.52 -19.40
CA SER A 22 31.97 3.10 -18.01
C SER A 22 30.68 3.05 -17.18
N LEU A 23 29.62 3.75 -17.60
CA LEU A 23 28.36 3.89 -16.86
C LEU A 23 27.22 3.01 -17.40
N VAL A 24 27.35 2.41 -18.59
CA VAL A 24 26.27 1.59 -19.20
C VAL A 24 25.72 0.53 -18.24
N ALA A 25 26.60 -0.25 -17.59
CA ALA A 25 26.16 -1.29 -16.66
C ALA A 25 25.47 -0.72 -15.40
N VAL A 26 25.89 0.47 -14.96
CA VAL A 26 25.25 1.18 -13.84
C VAL A 26 23.86 1.67 -14.25
N ASP A 27 23.72 2.22 -15.45
CA ASP A 27 22.43 2.68 -15.98
C ASP A 27 21.44 1.51 -16.15
N GLU A 28 21.91 0.36 -16.65
CA GLU A 28 21.11 -0.87 -16.75
C GLU A 28 20.67 -1.38 -15.37
N GLU A 29 21.57 -1.40 -14.38
CA GLU A 29 21.25 -1.79 -13.01
C GLU A 29 20.26 -0.81 -12.36
N LEU A 30 20.44 0.50 -12.56
CA LEU A 30 19.53 1.52 -12.06
C LEU A 30 18.14 1.40 -12.67
N ALA A 31 18.05 1.15 -13.98
CA ALA A 31 16.77 0.97 -14.67
C ALA A 31 16.05 -0.31 -14.19
N SER A 32 16.79 -1.41 -14.01
CA SER A 32 16.23 -2.68 -13.55
C SER A 32 15.77 -2.64 -12.09
N ARG A 33 16.58 -2.06 -11.18
CA ARG A 33 16.26 -2.02 -9.74
C ARG A 33 15.20 -0.99 -9.38
N TYR A 34 15.11 0.09 -10.16
CA TYR A 34 14.26 1.23 -9.82
C TYR A 34 13.34 1.63 -10.98
N PRO A 35 12.40 0.77 -11.37
CA PRO A 35 11.47 1.03 -12.47
C PRO A 35 10.47 2.17 -12.18
N GLY A 36 10.28 2.56 -10.92
CA GLY A 36 9.31 3.57 -10.48
C GLY A 36 7.99 2.98 -9.97
N ASP A 37 7.05 3.87 -9.61
CA ASP A 37 5.69 3.47 -9.21
C ASP A 37 4.97 2.85 -10.43
N PRO A 38 4.33 1.67 -10.30
CA PRO A 38 3.62 1.02 -11.40
C PRO A 38 2.38 1.78 -11.90
N GLY A 39 1.94 2.83 -11.19
CA GLY A 39 0.80 3.67 -11.60
C GLY A 39 -0.56 2.98 -11.44
N THR A 40 -0.61 1.82 -10.79
CA THR A 40 -1.87 1.15 -10.45
C THR A 40 -2.44 1.68 -9.14
N ARG A 41 -3.73 1.44 -8.89
CA ARG A 41 -4.38 1.80 -7.62
C ARG A 41 -3.65 1.14 -6.44
N GLN A 42 -3.38 1.90 -5.38
CA GLN A 42 -2.96 1.37 -4.08
C GLN A 42 -4.15 1.40 -3.11
N PRO A 43 -4.47 0.32 -2.40
CA PRO A 43 -5.53 0.36 -1.41
C PRO A 43 -5.14 1.24 -0.22
N VAL A 44 -6.11 1.93 0.39
CA VAL A 44 -5.84 2.81 1.54
C VAL A 44 -5.70 2.08 2.87
N HIS A 45 -6.10 0.81 2.89
CA HIS A 45 -6.03 -0.05 4.05
C HIS A 45 -5.96 -1.53 3.65
N THR A 46 -5.58 -2.38 4.61
CA THR A 46 -5.72 -3.84 4.54
C THR A 46 -6.39 -4.34 5.82
N VAL A 47 -7.31 -5.30 5.68
CA VAL A 47 -7.91 -6.01 6.81
C VAL A 47 -7.48 -7.47 6.82
N TYR A 48 -7.20 -8.01 8.01
CA TYR A 48 -6.86 -9.41 8.21
C TYR A 48 -8.03 -10.10 8.90
N VAL A 49 -8.58 -11.15 8.28
CA VAL A 49 -9.73 -11.91 8.81
C VAL A 49 -9.30 -13.36 9.01
N PRO A 50 -9.43 -13.93 10.23
CA PRO A 50 -9.09 -15.33 10.48
C PRO A 50 -9.79 -16.28 9.51
N GLY A 51 -9.09 -17.32 9.04
CA GLY A 51 -9.60 -18.25 8.03
C GLY A 51 -10.92 -18.95 8.41
N ASP A 52 -11.16 -19.20 9.70
CA ASP A 52 -12.40 -19.75 10.24
C ASP A 52 -13.55 -18.73 10.32
N ALA A 53 -13.23 -17.44 10.45
CA ALA A 53 -14.20 -16.35 10.47
C ALA A 53 -14.56 -15.82 9.07
N PHE A 54 -13.76 -16.10 8.05
CA PHE A 54 -14.01 -15.63 6.68
C PHE A 54 -15.12 -16.43 5.97
N ASP A 55 -16.09 -15.70 5.42
CA ASP A 55 -17.21 -16.21 4.63
C ASP A 55 -17.57 -15.28 3.46
N ALA A 56 -18.53 -15.71 2.63
CA ALA A 56 -18.99 -14.95 1.46
C ALA A 56 -19.61 -13.58 1.80
N GLY A 57 -20.10 -13.37 3.03
CA GLY A 57 -20.75 -12.15 3.49
C GLY A 57 -19.81 -11.17 4.20
N THR A 58 -18.56 -11.57 4.45
CA THR A 58 -17.63 -10.86 5.36
C THR A 58 -17.44 -9.39 4.98
N ILE A 59 -17.18 -9.08 3.72
CA ILE A 59 -16.93 -7.69 3.27
C ILE A 59 -18.16 -6.80 3.50
N ARG A 60 -19.35 -7.28 3.13
CA ARG A 60 -20.59 -6.53 3.32
C ARG A 60 -20.90 -6.38 4.81
N SER A 61 -20.73 -7.45 5.60
CA SER A 61 -20.90 -7.42 7.05
C SER A 61 -20.00 -6.38 7.72
N TRP A 62 -18.74 -6.26 7.28
CA TRP A 62 -17.82 -5.21 7.76
C TRP A 62 -18.34 -3.81 7.45
N GLY A 63 -18.81 -3.58 6.22
CA GLY A 63 -19.39 -2.28 5.87
C GLY A 63 -20.66 -1.96 6.68
N ASP A 64 -21.54 -2.93 6.91
CA ASP A 64 -22.78 -2.75 7.66
C ASP A 64 -22.50 -2.43 9.13
N GLN A 65 -21.53 -3.12 9.73
CA GLN A 65 -21.07 -2.84 11.09
C GLN A 65 -20.41 -1.45 11.20
N ALA A 66 -19.64 -1.03 10.19
CA ALA A 66 -19.05 0.31 10.14
C ALA A 66 -20.12 1.41 10.05
N LEU A 67 -21.14 1.21 9.21
CA LEU A 67 -22.29 2.13 9.10
C LEU A 67 -23.10 2.18 10.40
N ALA A 68 -23.35 1.02 11.04
CA ALA A 68 -24.03 0.96 12.32
C ALA A 68 -23.25 1.69 13.44
N ALA A 69 -21.92 1.59 13.43
CA ALA A 69 -21.08 2.32 14.37
C ALA A 69 -21.17 3.84 14.15
N LEU A 70 -21.16 4.31 12.89
CA LEU A 70 -21.43 5.71 12.55
C LEU A 70 -22.81 6.16 13.04
N ASP A 71 -23.86 5.42 12.68
CA ASP A 71 -25.25 5.76 13.05
C ASP A 71 -25.46 5.84 14.58
N THR A 72 -24.74 5.01 15.34
CA THR A 72 -24.85 4.97 16.80
C THR A 72 -24.07 6.08 17.48
N HIS A 73 -22.84 6.35 17.03
CA HIS A 73 -21.89 7.17 17.78
C HIS A 73 -21.67 8.56 17.17
N ALA A 74 -21.93 8.78 15.88
CA ALA A 74 -21.82 10.07 15.20
C ALA A 74 -22.70 10.10 13.93
N PRO A 75 -24.04 10.23 14.09
CA PRO A 75 -25.00 9.96 13.03
C PRO A 75 -25.04 11.00 11.90
N ASP A 76 -24.40 12.16 12.08
CA ASP A 76 -24.45 13.27 11.13
C ASP A 76 -23.07 13.91 10.91
N ALA A 77 -22.96 14.67 9.83
CA ALA A 77 -21.69 15.31 9.44
C ALA A 77 -21.10 16.21 10.56
N PRO A 78 -21.88 17.08 11.25
CA PRO A 78 -21.34 17.89 12.35
C PRO A 78 -20.82 17.07 13.53
N SER A 79 -21.56 16.05 13.98
CA SER A 79 -21.11 15.19 15.10
C SER A 79 -19.86 14.40 14.73
N PHE A 80 -19.80 13.82 13.53
CA PHE A 80 -18.63 13.07 13.09
C PHE A 80 -17.40 13.96 12.90
N ALA A 81 -17.56 15.13 12.28
CA ALA A 81 -16.49 16.11 12.14
C ALA A 81 -16.01 16.62 13.52
N GLY A 82 -16.93 16.87 14.45
CA GLY A 82 -16.62 17.32 15.81
C GLY A 82 -15.82 16.28 16.62
N VAL A 83 -16.08 14.98 16.44
CA VAL A 83 -15.29 13.92 17.09
C VAL A 83 -13.86 13.90 16.56
N LEU A 84 -13.68 14.04 15.25
CA LEU A 84 -12.40 13.88 14.56
C LEU A 84 -11.59 15.17 14.42
N GLY A 85 -12.19 16.33 14.68
CA GLY A 85 -11.57 17.63 14.46
C GLY A 85 -11.45 18.00 12.97
N ILE A 86 -12.36 17.51 12.12
CA ILE A 86 -12.43 17.88 10.70
C ILE A 86 -13.02 19.29 10.60
N ASN A 87 -12.49 20.11 9.68
CA ASN A 87 -13.02 21.44 9.41
C ASN A 87 -14.52 21.38 9.02
N GLU A 88 -15.34 22.24 9.60
CA GLU A 88 -16.79 22.34 9.34
C GLU A 88 -17.11 22.46 7.84
N ASP A 89 -16.30 23.18 7.06
CA ASP A 89 -16.48 23.36 5.62
C ASP A 89 -16.35 22.05 4.83
N LEU A 90 -15.65 21.05 5.38
CA LEU A 90 -15.45 19.73 4.78
C LEU A 90 -16.36 18.65 5.38
N ALA A 91 -17.05 18.93 6.47
CA ALA A 91 -17.79 17.94 7.26
C ALA A 91 -18.75 17.11 6.39
N THR A 92 -19.64 17.78 5.65
CA THR A 92 -20.63 17.12 4.78
C THR A 92 -19.94 16.35 3.65
N ALA A 93 -18.98 16.98 2.97
CA ALA A 93 -18.29 16.38 1.82
C ALA A 93 -17.52 15.10 2.19
N VAL A 94 -16.92 15.06 3.38
CA VAL A 94 -16.22 13.89 3.92
C VAL A 94 -17.22 12.85 4.41
N HIS A 95 -18.19 13.22 5.24
CA HIS A 95 -19.18 12.30 5.80
C HIS A 95 -19.94 11.54 4.70
N ASP A 96 -20.46 12.24 3.69
CA ASP A 96 -21.25 11.63 2.62
C ASP A 96 -20.39 10.65 1.78
N ARG A 97 -19.12 11.00 1.53
CA ARG A 97 -18.18 10.11 0.85
C ARG A 97 -17.84 8.88 1.69
N VAL A 98 -17.64 9.04 3.00
CA VAL A 98 -17.39 7.91 3.92
C VAL A 98 -18.57 6.94 3.87
N ARG A 99 -19.81 7.42 4.01
CA ARG A 99 -20.99 6.56 3.94
C ARG A 99 -21.10 5.85 2.59
N ALA A 100 -20.98 6.60 1.49
CA ALA A 100 -21.03 6.02 0.14
C ALA A 100 -19.93 4.97 -0.09
N LYS A 101 -18.73 5.18 0.48
CA LYS A 101 -17.64 4.20 0.42
C LYS A 101 -17.98 2.94 1.20
N LEU A 102 -18.48 3.06 2.42
CA LEU A 102 -18.88 1.92 3.25
C LEU A 102 -20.06 1.12 2.65
N GLU A 103 -20.94 1.77 1.89
CA GLU A 103 -22.04 1.12 1.18
C GLU A 103 -21.58 0.36 -0.07
N ARG A 104 -20.65 0.91 -0.85
CA ARG A 104 -20.25 0.32 -2.14
C ARG A 104 -18.99 -0.54 -2.10
N GLU A 105 -17.97 -0.13 -1.35
CA GLU A 105 -16.64 -0.74 -1.31
C GLU A 105 -16.01 -0.54 0.08
N PRO A 106 -16.56 -1.19 1.14
CA PRO A 106 -16.10 -0.97 2.51
C PRO A 106 -14.68 -1.46 2.77
N VAL A 107 -14.22 -2.48 2.05
CA VAL A 107 -12.88 -3.06 2.18
C VAL A 107 -12.19 -3.03 0.83
N GLU A 108 -11.06 -2.32 0.73
CA GLU A 108 -10.26 -2.23 -0.50
C GLU A 108 -9.28 -3.39 -0.65
N ASP A 109 -8.81 -3.95 0.48
CA ASP A 109 -7.84 -5.02 0.51
C ASP A 109 -8.07 -5.97 1.70
N LEU A 110 -8.20 -7.27 1.41
CA LEU A 110 -8.48 -8.31 2.40
C LEU A 110 -7.45 -9.45 2.36
N ARG A 111 -6.92 -9.80 3.52
CA ARG A 111 -6.11 -11.02 3.72
C ARG A 111 -6.86 -11.98 4.62
N ILE A 112 -7.16 -13.16 4.08
CA ILE A 112 -7.62 -14.29 4.89
C ILE A 112 -6.39 -14.79 5.65
N ASP A 113 -6.43 -14.64 6.96
CA ASP A 113 -5.30 -14.90 7.82
C ASP A 113 -5.26 -16.38 8.20
N PHE A 114 -4.14 -17.04 7.92
CA PHE A 114 -3.81 -18.39 8.38
C PHE A 114 -2.67 -18.36 9.41
N GLU A 115 -2.27 -17.18 9.86
CA GLU A 115 -1.19 -16.99 10.81
C GLU A 115 -1.73 -16.62 12.20
N ASP A 116 -1.35 -15.49 12.80
CA ASP A 116 -1.63 -15.20 14.21
C ASP A 116 -3.11 -15.10 14.53
N GLY A 117 -3.92 -14.50 13.65
CA GLY A 117 -5.35 -14.33 13.86
C GLY A 117 -6.14 -15.63 13.78
N TYR A 118 -5.63 -16.63 13.03
CA TYR A 118 -6.22 -17.96 12.95
C TYR A 118 -5.68 -18.88 14.05
N GLY A 119 -4.39 -18.75 14.38
CA GLY A 119 -3.71 -19.57 15.37
C GLY A 119 -3.40 -21.00 14.89
N PRO A 120 -2.93 -21.87 15.80
CA PRO A 120 -2.63 -23.25 15.47
C PRO A 120 -3.92 -24.07 15.30
N ARG A 121 -3.95 -24.91 14.27
CA ARG A 121 -5.03 -25.89 14.00
C ARG A 121 -4.44 -27.23 13.57
N PRO A 122 -5.18 -28.33 13.70
CA PRO A 122 -4.82 -29.60 13.06
C PRO A 122 -4.70 -29.44 11.55
N ASP A 123 -3.77 -30.18 10.93
CA ASP A 123 -3.49 -30.05 9.49
C ASP A 123 -4.74 -30.23 8.61
N THR A 124 -5.61 -31.17 8.95
CA THR A 124 -6.85 -31.43 8.21
C THR A 124 -7.81 -30.25 8.26
N GLU A 125 -7.90 -29.57 9.41
CA GLU A 125 -8.78 -28.40 9.58
C GLU A 125 -8.26 -27.18 8.80
N GLU A 126 -6.94 -26.97 8.82
CA GLU A 126 -6.32 -25.89 8.05
C GLU A 126 -6.39 -26.15 6.53
N ASP A 127 -6.26 -27.42 6.09
CA ASP A 127 -6.45 -27.82 4.70
C ASP A 127 -7.88 -27.52 4.20
N GLU A 128 -8.89 -27.92 4.98
CA GLU A 128 -10.30 -27.66 4.66
C GLU A 128 -10.60 -26.17 4.61
N THR A 129 -10.01 -25.40 5.52
CA THR A 129 -10.13 -23.95 5.58
C THR A 129 -9.46 -23.27 4.39
N ALA A 130 -8.25 -23.69 4.00
CA ALA A 130 -7.53 -23.17 2.83
C ALA A 130 -8.30 -23.48 1.52
N ALA A 131 -8.81 -24.70 1.38
CA ALA A 131 -9.61 -25.08 0.23
C ALA A 131 -10.95 -24.31 0.17
N ARG A 132 -11.58 -24.06 1.33
CA ARG A 132 -12.79 -23.23 1.43
C ARG A 132 -12.49 -21.78 1.06
N ALA A 133 -11.40 -21.21 1.57
CA ALA A 133 -10.98 -19.85 1.25
C ALA A 133 -10.80 -19.66 -0.26
N ALA A 134 -10.13 -20.59 -0.94
CA ALA A 134 -9.95 -20.53 -2.40
C ALA A 134 -11.28 -20.50 -3.16
N ARG A 135 -12.24 -21.36 -2.79
CA ARG A 135 -13.57 -21.38 -3.41
C ARG A 135 -14.31 -20.06 -3.20
N LEU A 136 -14.37 -19.58 -1.96
CA LEU A 136 -15.05 -18.33 -1.61
C LEU A 136 -14.43 -17.12 -2.30
N VAL A 137 -13.10 -17.07 -2.41
CA VAL A 137 -12.40 -16.00 -3.13
C VAL A 137 -12.78 -16.03 -4.61
N SER A 138 -12.73 -17.21 -5.24
CA SER A 138 -13.12 -17.36 -6.65
C SER A 138 -14.58 -16.97 -6.91
N GLU A 139 -15.49 -17.40 -6.03
CA GLU A 139 -16.92 -17.04 -6.10
C GLU A 139 -17.14 -15.53 -5.93
N ALA A 140 -16.42 -14.90 -5.00
CA ALA A 140 -16.53 -13.46 -4.78
C ALA A 140 -16.06 -12.65 -5.99
N PHE A 141 -14.96 -13.05 -6.65
CA PHE A 141 -14.53 -12.42 -7.91
C PHE A 141 -15.54 -12.65 -9.03
N ALA A 142 -16.08 -13.86 -9.18
CA ALA A 142 -17.08 -14.18 -10.20
C ALA A 142 -18.39 -13.41 -10.02
N ASN A 143 -18.80 -13.16 -8.77
CA ASN A 143 -20.04 -12.47 -8.41
C ASN A 143 -19.87 -10.95 -8.27
N GLY A 144 -18.66 -10.42 -8.41
CA GLY A 144 -18.38 -8.99 -8.21
C GLY A 144 -18.54 -8.50 -6.78
N THR A 145 -18.39 -9.40 -5.79
CA THR A 145 -18.47 -9.08 -4.35
C THR A 145 -17.11 -9.10 -3.65
N ALA A 146 -16.04 -9.44 -4.36
CA ALA A 146 -14.67 -9.39 -3.85
C ALA A 146 -14.21 -7.95 -3.56
N ALA A 147 -13.30 -7.82 -2.59
CA ALA A 147 -12.49 -6.61 -2.48
C ALA A 147 -11.60 -6.48 -3.74
N PRO A 148 -11.23 -5.25 -4.16
CA PRO A 148 -10.30 -5.03 -5.27
C PRO A 148 -9.01 -5.87 -5.17
N TYR A 149 -8.51 -6.02 -3.93
CA TYR A 149 -7.37 -6.85 -3.61
C TYR A 149 -7.77 -7.90 -2.56
N MET A 150 -7.49 -9.18 -2.83
CA MET A 150 -7.87 -10.25 -1.91
C MET A 150 -6.95 -11.45 -2.04
N GLY A 151 -6.61 -12.06 -0.91
CA GLY A 151 -5.85 -13.31 -0.88
C GLY A 151 -5.57 -13.75 0.54
N ILE A 152 -4.39 -14.30 0.80
CA ILE A 152 -4.08 -14.91 2.10
C ILE A 152 -2.81 -14.35 2.73
N ARG A 153 -2.78 -14.35 4.05
CA ARG A 153 -1.53 -14.35 4.83
C ARG A 153 -1.31 -15.78 5.32
N MET A 154 -0.29 -16.44 4.79
CA MET A 154 0.09 -17.79 5.21
C MET A 154 1.00 -17.76 6.43
N LYS A 155 1.27 -18.93 7.03
CA LYS A 155 2.34 -19.07 8.04
C LYS A 155 3.72 -18.77 7.44
N CYS A 156 4.63 -18.27 8.28
CA CYS A 156 5.98 -17.87 7.88
C CYS A 156 6.89 -19.05 7.49
N MET A 157 8.12 -18.75 7.04
CA MET A 157 9.12 -19.74 6.59
C MET A 157 10.03 -20.26 7.71
N GLU A 158 9.67 -20.01 8.98
CA GLU A 158 10.38 -20.55 10.14
C GLU A 158 10.18 -22.06 10.27
N ALA A 159 11.21 -22.76 10.77
CA ALA A 159 11.26 -24.22 10.75
C ALA A 159 10.05 -24.90 11.40
N ALA A 160 9.47 -24.32 12.46
CA ALA A 160 8.35 -24.90 13.20
C ALA A 160 7.04 -24.95 12.41
N VAL A 161 6.83 -24.02 11.47
CA VAL A 161 5.56 -23.85 10.74
C VAL A 161 5.71 -23.87 9.22
N ARG A 162 6.94 -23.98 8.70
CA ARG A 162 7.27 -23.91 7.27
C ARG A 162 6.45 -24.88 6.42
N ASP A 163 6.42 -26.16 6.79
CA ASP A 163 5.73 -27.18 5.99
C ASP A 163 4.23 -26.89 5.91
N ARG A 164 3.64 -26.39 7.01
CA ARG A 164 2.25 -25.93 7.06
C ARG A 164 2.03 -24.69 6.18
N GLY A 165 2.91 -23.70 6.22
CA GLY A 165 2.84 -22.51 5.38
C GLY A 165 2.92 -22.81 3.87
N ILE A 166 3.83 -23.71 3.49
CA ILE A 166 3.95 -24.23 2.12
C ILE A 166 2.65 -24.91 1.70
N ARG A 167 2.14 -25.84 2.52
CA ARG A 167 0.92 -26.61 2.24
C ARG A 167 -0.32 -25.73 2.09
N THR A 168 -0.51 -24.76 2.98
CA THR A 168 -1.64 -23.82 2.93
C THR A 168 -1.60 -22.96 1.68
N THR A 169 -0.41 -22.49 1.28
CA THR A 169 -0.23 -21.72 0.04
C THR A 169 -0.56 -22.55 -1.19
N ASP A 170 -0.07 -23.78 -1.27
CA ASP A 170 -0.33 -24.70 -2.37
C ASP A 170 -1.83 -25.03 -2.50
N ILE A 171 -2.48 -25.44 -1.41
CA ILE A 171 -3.92 -25.75 -1.40
C ILE A 171 -4.75 -24.55 -1.87
N PHE A 172 -4.45 -23.35 -1.38
CA PHE A 172 -5.19 -22.16 -1.74
C PHE A 172 -5.03 -21.83 -3.23
N LEU A 173 -3.79 -21.80 -3.74
CA LEU A 173 -3.52 -21.48 -5.15
C LEU A 173 -4.05 -22.57 -6.08
N THR A 174 -3.88 -23.86 -5.76
CA THR A 174 -4.46 -24.98 -6.52
C THR A 174 -5.99 -24.87 -6.56
N GLY A 175 -6.61 -24.52 -5.44
CA GLY A 175 -8.07 -24.31 -5.37
C GLY A 175 -8.54 -23.20 -6.30
N LEU A 176 -7.82 -22.07 -6.38
CA LEU A 176 -8.11 -21.00 -7.34
C LEU A 176 -7.95 -21.48 -8.79
N MET A 177 -6.89 -22.22 -9.09
CA MET A 177 -6.67 -22.80 -10.42
C MET A 177 -7.81 -23.76 -10.83
N GLN A 178 -8.32 -24.56 -9.90
CA GLN A 178 -9.47 -25.44 -10.13
C GLN A 178 -10.78 -24.68 -10.34
N ALA A 179 -10.91 -23.49 -9.75
CA ALA A 179 -12.11 -22.67 -9.80
C ALA A 179 -12.15 -21.68 -10.99
N GLY A 180 -11.08 -21.58 -11.78
CA GLY A 180 -11.05 -20.77 -13.00
C GLY A 180 -9.76 -20.01 -13.27
N GLY A 181 -8.78 -20.09 -12.36
CA GLY A 181 -7.48 -19.41 -12.49
C GLY A 181 -7.23 -18.39 -11.38
N LEU A 182 -6.08 -17.73 -11.45
CA LEU A 182 -5.70 -16.71 -10.46
C LEU A 182 -6.36 -15.36 -10.80
N PRO A 183 -7.10 -14.74 -9.87
CA PRO A 183 -7.61 -13.38 -10.05
C PRO A 183 -6.49 -12.35 -10.23
N ASP A 184 -6.79 -11.24 -10.92
CA ASP A 184 -5.82 -10.15 -11.09
C ASP A 184 -5.54 -9.43 -9.77
N GLY A 185 -6.56 -9.30 -8.91
CA GLY A 185 -6.45 -8.74 -7.56
C GLY A 185 -5.90 -9.71 -6.50
N LEU A 186 -5.32 -10.85 -6.91
CA LEU A 186 -4.74 -11.81 -5.96
C LEU A 186 -3.50 -11.23 -5.28
N VAL A 187 -3.47 -11.26 -3.95
CA VAL A 187 -2.29 -10.85 -3.18
C VAL A 187 -1.98 -11.85 -2.06
N LEU A 188 -0.71 -12.23 -1.97
CA LEU A 188 -0.16 -13.09 -0.93
C LEU A 188 0.65 -12.24 0.05
N THR A 189 0.61 -12.54 1.36
CA THR A 189 1.45 -11.85 2.35
C THR A 189 2.32 -12.86 3.09
N LEU A 190 3.64 -12.73 2.96
CA LEU A 190 4.64 -13.54 3.65
C LEU A 190 5.03 -12.89 5.00
N PRO A 191 4.63 -13.47 6.15
CA PRO A 191 4.90 -12.85 7.44
C PRO A 191 6.23 -13.27 8.07
N LYS A 192 6.60 -12.59 9.16
CA LYS A 192 7.73 -12.88 10.05
C LYS A 192 9.04 -13.15 9.32
N VAL A 193 9.29 -12.44 8.22
CA VAL A 193 10.56 -12.58 7.50
C VAL A 193 11.68 -11.99 8.35
N THR A 194 12.71 -12.79 8.57
CA THR A 194 13.90 -12.44 9.35
C THR A 194 15.14 -12.33 8.45
N TYR A 195 15.21 -13.17 7.41
CA TYR A 195 16.36 -13.25 6.49
C TYR A 195 15.92 -13.24 5.01
N PRO A 196 16.67 -12.59 4.09
CA PRO A 196 16.37 -12.61 2.65
C PRO A 196 16.23 -14.02 2.06
N GLU A 197 16.92 -15.01 2.60
CA GLU A 197 16.86 -16.41 2.17
C GLU A 197 15.47 -17.02 2.34
N GLN A 198 14.68 -16.53 3.30
CA GLN A 198 13.27 -16.93 3.43
C GLN A 198 12.42 -16.40 2.28
N VAL A 199 12.73 -15.20 1.78
CA VAL A 199 12.11 -14.62 0.57
C VAL A 199 12.50 -15.44 -0.65
N THR A 200 13.80 -15.74 -0.83
CA THR A 200 14.27 -16.61 -1.93
C THR A 200 13.61 -17.99 -1.90
N ALA A 201 13.43 -18.59 -0.72
CA ALA A 201 12.72 -19.86 -0.59
C ALA A 201 11.26 -19.76 -1.03
N PHE A 202 10.59 -18.65 -0.70
CA PHE A 202 9.21 -18.41 -1.13
C PHE A 202 9.11 -18.16 -2.64
N VAL A 203 10.04 -17.41 -3.24
CA VAL A 203 10.14 -17.26 -4.70
C VAL A 203 10.20 -18.63 -5.38
N ARG A 204 11.06 -19.54 -4.92
CA ARG A 204 11.17 -20.90 -5.48
C ARG A 204 9.89 -21.72 -5.36
N LEU A 205 9.13 -21.54 -4.27
CA LEU A 205 7.82 -22.17 -4.12
C LEU A 205 6.85 -21.67 -5.20
N LEU A 206 6.79 -20.34 -5.41
CA LEU A 206 5.92 -19.74 -6.42
C LEU A 206 6.33 -20.13 -7.85
N GLU A 207 7.63 -20.18 -8.15
CA GLU A 207 8.14 -20.67 -9.44
C GLU A 207 7.76 -22.13 -9.71
N ALA A 208 7.87 -23.00 -8.68
CA ALA A 208 7.48 -24.39 -8.81
C ALA A 208 5.97 -24.52 -9.08
N PHE A 209 5.15 -23.71 -8.42
CA PHE A 209 3.71 -23.66 -8.67
C PHE A 209 3.39 -23.16 -10.08
N GLU A 210 3.98 -22.03 -10.50
CA GLU A 210 3.80 -21.47 -11.84
C GLU A 210 4.18 -22.47 -12.92
N LYS A 211 5.32 -23.15 -12.77
CA LYS A 211 5.74 -24.20 -13.70
C LYS A 211 4.76 -25.37 -13.75
N THR A 212 4.26 -25.82 -12.60
CA THR A 212 3.30 -26.93 -12.50
C THR A 212 1.99 -26.59 -13.22
N HIS A 213 1.55 -25.33 -13.14
CA HIS A 213 0.32 -24.84 -13.74
C HIS A 213 0.51 -24.12 -15.09
N SER A 214 1.71 -24.14 -15.67
CA SER A 214 2.06 -23.45 -16.93
C SER A 214 1.69 -21.96 -16.94
N LEU A 215 1.84 -21.28 -15.81
CA LEU A 215 1.65 -19.84 -15.68
C LEU A 215 2.88 -19.08 -16.18
N PRO A 216 2.72 -17.83 -16.67
CA PRO A 216 3.86 -16.95 -16.96
C PRO A 216 4.74 -16.78 -15.72
N ALA A 217 6.06 -16.78 -15.90
CA ALA A 217 7.00 -16.51 -14.82
C ALA A 217 6.73 -15.13 -14.21
N GLY A 218 6.67 -15.05 -12.88
CA GLY A 218 6.39 -13.81 -12.16
C GLY A 218 4.90 -13.45 -12.07
N ARG A 219 3.99 -14.34 -12.51
CA ARG A 219 2.54 -14.10 -12.41
C ARG A 219 2.09 -13.92 -10.96
N ILE A 220 2.72 -14.62 -10.01
CA ILE A 220 2.38 -14.56 -8.59
C ILE A 220 3.35 -13.63 -7.87
N GLY A 221 2.85 -12.45 -7.50
CA GLY A 221 3.52 -11.50 -6.60
C GLY A 221 3.12 -11.73 -5.14
N PHE A 222 3.82 -11.04 -4.23
CA PHE A 222 3.52 -11.08 -2.81
C PHE A 222 4.01 -9.83 -2.07
N GLU A 223 3.44 -9.61 -0.89
CA GLU A 223 3.85 -8.60 0.06
C GLU A 223 4.69 -9.25 1.16
N ILE A 224 5.61 -8.48 1.72
CA ILE A 224 6.48 -8.92 2.82
C ILE A 224 6.05 -8.19 4.09
N GLN A 225 5.67 -8.93 5.13
CA GLN A 225 5.45 -8.34 6.45
C GLN A 225 6.80 -8.12 7.13
N ILE A 226 7.10 -6.85 7.39
CA ILE A 226 8.32 -6.39 8.04
C ILE A 226 8.02 -6.20 9.52
N GLU A 227 8.38 -7.21 10.31
CA GLU A 227 7.98 -7.25 11.73
C GLU A 227 9.00 -7.90 12.67
N THR A 228 10.23 -8.07 12.20
CA THR A 228 11.37 -8.50 13.00
C THR A 228 12.41 -7.39 13.02
N SER A 229 13.25 -7.31 14.05
CA SER A 229 14.31 -6.28 14.07
C SER A 229 15.37 -6.54 12.99
N GLN A 230 15.63 -7.82 12.69
CA GLN A 230 16.59 -8.26 11.69
C GLN A 230 16.16 -7.96 10.26
N SER A 231 14.84 -7.84 9.98
CA SER A 231 14.38 -7.39 8.66
C SER A 231 14.67 -5.91 8.41
N ILE A 232 14.91 -5.11 9.46
CA ILE A 232 15.35 -3.73 9.32
C ILE A 232 16.88 -3.65 9.24
N LEU A 233 17.60 -4.29 10.16
CA LEU A 233 19.06 -4.19 10.26
C LEU A 233 19.70 -5.58 10.36
N ALA A 234 20.50 -5.93 9.35
CA ALA A 234 21.28 -7.17 9.34
C ALA A 234 22.50 -7.06 10.27
N THR A 235 23.08 -8.21 10.61
CA THR A 235 24.27 -8.30 11.49
C THR A 235 25.52 -7.63 10.92
N ASP A 236 25.58 -7.40 9.61
CA ASP A 236 26.66 -6.69 8.91
C ASP A 236 26.41 -5.17 8.80
N GLY A 237 25.32 -4.66 9.38
CA GLY A 237 24.93 -3.25 9.33
C GLY A 237 24.16 -2.85 8.07
N THR A 238 23.87 -3.78 7.15
CA THR A 238 23.07 -3.50 5.95
C THR A 238 21.58 -3.44 6.26
N ALA A 239 20.83 -2.66 5.48
CA ALA A 239 19.37 -2.65 5.54
C ALA A 239 18.81 -3.96 4.94
N ALA A 240 18.45 -4.92 5.77
CA ALA A 240 18.04 -6.25 5.32
C ALA A 240 16.80 -6.20 4.41
N VAL A 241 15.86 -5.29 4.68
CA VAL A 241 14.65 -5.07 3.87
C VAL A 241 14.97 -4.73 2.41
N ALA A 242 16.05 -4.00 2.13
CA ALA A 242 16.47 -3.74 0.75
C ALA A 242 16.95 -5.02 0.06
N ARG A 243 17.63 -5.90 0.79
CA ARG A 243 18.05 -7.22 0.29
C ARG A 243 16.85 -8.14 0.09
N MET A 244 15.83 -8.05 0.93
CA MET A 244 14.58 -8.80 0.78
C MET A 244 13.82 -8.43 -0.50
N ILE A 245 13.75 -7.13 -0.85
CA ILE A 245 13.19 -6.69 -2.14
C ILE A 245 13.96 -7.32 -3.30
N GLY A 246 15.30 -7.28 -3.27
CA GLY A 246 16.13 -7.92 -4.30
C GLY A 246 15.93 -9.44 -4.37
N ALA A 247 15.84 -10.10 -3.22
CA ALA A 247 15.60 -11.55 -3.12
C ALA A 247 14.22 -11.99 -3.62
N ALA A 248 13.27 -11.05 -3.78
CA ALA A 248 11.95 -11.33 -4.34
C ALA A 248 11.93 -11.37 -5.88
N GLU A 249 13.02 -11.00 -6.54
CA GLU A 249 13.18 -11.11 -8.01
C GLU A 249 12.02 -10.44 -8.78
N GLY A 250 11.62 -9.24 -8.33
CA GLY A 250 10.53 -8.46 -8.94
C GLY A 250 9.11 -8.86 -8.52
N ARG A 251 8.95 -9.87 -7.65
CA ARG A 251 7.64 -10.32 -7.16
C ARG A 251 7.12 -9.55 -5.95
N ALA A 252 7.99 -8.83 -5.23
CA ALA A 252 7.57 -8.03 -4.08
C ALA A 252 6.73 -6.83 -4.54
N THR A 253 5.48 -6.76 -4.09
CA THR A 253 4.55 -5.68 -4.43
C THR A 253 4.37 -4.67 -3.29
N GLY A 254 4.61 -5.09 -2.05
CA GLY A 254 4.46 -4.25 -0.87
C GLY A 254 5.27 -4.71 0.34
N LEU A 255 5.58 -3.78 1.23
CA LEU A 255 6.15 -4.00 2.56
C LEU A 255 5.13 -3.56 3.60
N HIS A 256 4.72 -4.46 4.48
CA HIS A 256 3.74 -4.18 5.52
C HIS A 256 4.39 -4.12 6.89
N TYR A 257 4.27 -2.99 7.59
CA TYR A 257 4.86 -2.85 8.92
C TYR A 257 4.02 -3.58 9.99
N GLY A 258 4.56 -4.65 10.58
CA GLY A 258 3.91 -5.40 11.66
C GLY A 258 4.16 -4.74 13.02
N THR A 259 3.18 -3.96 13.51
CA THR A 259 3.36 -3.09 14.68
C THR A 259 3.72 -3.84 15.97
N PHE A 260 3.03 -4.93 16.25
CA PHE A 260 3.12 -5.60 17.56
C PHE A 260 4.32 -6.54 17.65
N ASP A 261 4.56 -7.35 16.63
CA ASP A 261 5.74 -8.24 16.58
C ASP A 261 7.05 -7.44 16.54
N TYR A 262 7.11 -6.38 15.71
CA TYR A 262 8.32 -5.56 15.64
C TYR A 262 8.65 -4.89 16.97
N SER A 263 7.64 -4.25 17.57
CA SER A 263 7.81 -3.54 18.83
C SER A 263 8.13 -4.50 19.98
N ALA A 264 7.55 -5.70 20.00
CA ALA A 264 7.90 -6.76 20.94
C ALA A 264 9.35 -7.22 20.78
N CYS A 265 9.84 -7.40 19.54
CA CYS A 265 11.23 -7.75 19.25
C CYS A 265 12.24 -6.72 19.80
N LEU A 266 11.82 -5.46 19.95
CA LEU A 266 12.63 -4.37 20.51
C LEU A 266 12.43 -4.17 22.02
N GLY A 267 11.58 -4.97 22.67
CA GLY A 267 11.28 -4.84 24.09
C GLY A 267 10.43 -3.61 24.44
N VAL A 268 9.66 -3.07 23.49
CA VAL A 268 8.69 -2.02 23.77
C VAL A 268 7.57 -2.60 24.62
N SER A 269 7.33 -2.03 25.81
CA SER A 269 6.27 -2.45 26.71
C SER A 269 4.89 -2.34 26.06
N ALA A 270 3.97 -3.25 26.41
CA ALA A 270 2.63 -3.33 25.83
C ALA A 270 1.87 -1.99 25.77
N ALA A 271 1.93 -1.18 26.84
CA ALA A 271 1.26 0.13 26.90
C ALA A 271 1.83 1.19 25.93
N HIS A 272 2.96 0.91 25.29
CA HIS A 272 3.65 1.81 24.36
C HIS A 272 3.78 1.22 22.95
N GLN A 273 3.18 0.05 22.69
CA GLN A 273 3.11 -0.50 21.35
C GLN A 273 2.12 0.31 20.52
N ALA A 274 2.64 1.15 19.64
CA ALA A 274 1.86 2.01 18.76
C ALA A 274 2.59 2.20 17.42
N SER A 275 1.83 2.42 16.35
CA SER A 275 2.40 2.63 15.01
C SER A 275 3.15 3.96 14.87
N ASP A 276 3.03 4.88 15.83
CA ASP A 276 3.75 6.15 15.90
C ASP A 276 4.90 6.16 16.93
N HIS A 277 5.21 5.02 17.55
CA HIS A 277 6.36 4.88 18.44
C HIS A 277 7.67 5.16 17.68
N PRO A 278 8.71 5.80 18.28
CA PRO A 278 9.96 6.11 17.60
C PRO A 278 10.67 4.91 16.95
N ALA A 279 10.53 3.72 17.56
CA ALA A 279 11.03 2.48 16.96
C ALA A 279 10.30 2.11 15.66
N ALA A 280 8.97 2.27 15.62
CA ALA A 280 8.16 2.08 14.43
C ALA A 280 8.53 3.09 13.34
N ASP A 281 8.76 4.34 13.74
CA ASP A 281 9.22 5.39 12.83
C ASP A 281 10.55 5.07 12.17
N HIS A 282 11.52 4.55 12.94
CA HIS A 282 12.81 4.11 12.41
C HIS A 282 12.63 3.00 11.37
N ALA A 283 11.87 1.95 11.71
CA ALA A 283 11.60 0.83 10.81
C ALA A 283 10.97 1.30 9.49
N LYS A 284 9.89 2.07 9.58
CA LYS A 284 9.14 2.56 8.42
C LYS A 284 9.98 3.50 7.55
N ALA A 285 10.82 4.35 8.15
CA ALA A 285 11.73 5.20 7.39
C ALA A 285 12.76 4.37 6.59
N VAL A 286 13.33 3.32 7.18
CA VAL A 286 14.24 2.40 6.47
C VAL A 286 13.49 1.67 5.35
N MET A 287 12.27 1.17 5.61
CA MET A 287 11.41 0.54 4.59
C MET A 287 11.11 1.50 3.43
N GLN A 288 10.75 2.75 3.72
CA GLN A 288 10.43 3.76 2.72
C GLN A 288 11.62 4.03 1.79
N VAL A 289 12.81 4.24 2.36
CA VAL A 289 14.03 4.47 1.58
C VAL A 289 14.41 3.24 0.76
N ALA A 290 14.26 2.04 1.32
CA ALA A 290 14.55 0.78 0.61
C ALA A 290 13.59 0.53 -0.56
N ALA A 291 12.31 0.87 -0.40
CA ALA A 291 11.27 0.66 -1.41
C ALA A 291 11.22 1.76 -2.49
N ALA A 292 11.70 2.97 -2.18
CA ALA A 292 11.59 4.13 -3.07
C ALA A 292 12.16 3.84 -4.47
N GLY A 293 11.31 4.02 -5.49
CA GLY A 293 11.66 3.81 -6.88
C GLY A 293 11.66 2.35 -7.34
N THR A 294 11.54 1.36 -6.44
CA THR A 294 11.58 -0.07 -6.80
C THR A 294 10.25 -0.61 -7.34
N GLY A 295 9.16 0.17 -7.22
CA GLY A 295 7.79 -0.27 -7.50
C GLY A 295 7.11 -0.97 -6.31
N VAL A 296 7.86 -1.30 -5.26
CA VAL A 296 7.34 -1.86 -4.01
C VAL A 296 6.68 -0.75 -3.18
N ARG A 297 5.46 -1.00 -2.70
CA ARG A 297 4.71 -0.07 -1.84
C ARG A 297 5.04 -0.26 -0.37
N VAL A 298 4.71 0.72 0.46
CA VAL A 298 4.84 0.61 1.92
C VAL A 298 3.47 0.83 2.57
N SER A 299 3.08 -0.10 3.44
CA SER A 299 1.92 0.01 4.32
C SER A 299 2.39 0.27 5.74
N ASP A 300 1.74 1.26 6.38
CA ASP A 300 1.81 1.45 7.82
C ASP A 300 1.12 0.27 8.54
N GLY A 301 1.31 0.19 9.85
CA GLY A 301 0.71 -0.83 10.70
C GLY A 301 -0.67 -0.44 11.26
N SER A 302 -1.02 -1.01 12.41
CA SER A 302 -2.33 -0.94 13.03
C SER A 302 -2.30 -0.33 14.44
N THR A 303 -3.50 -0.07 14.96
CA THR A 303 -3.77 0.05 16.39
C THR A 303 -4.66 -1.10 16.84
N ASN A 304 -4.40 -1.64 18.03
CA ASN A 304 -5.20 -2.67 18.69
C ASN A 304 -6.25 -2.08 19.65
N VAL A 305 -6.34 -0.75 19.74
CA VAL A 305 -7.38 -0.05 20.51
C VAL A 305 -8.66 -0.07 19.68
N LEU A 306 -9.57 -0.99 20.00
CA LEU A 306 -10.77 -1.21 19.22
C LEU A 306 -11.90 -0.23 19.62
N PRO A 307 -12.59 0.40 18.66
CA PRO A 307 -13.73 1.29 18.91
C PRO A 307 -14.99 0.46 19.23
N ILE A 308 -15.08 -0.05 20.46
CA ILE A 308 -16.20 -0.85 20.97
C ILE A 308 -16.65 -0.40 22.36
N GLY A 309 -17.94 -0.52 22.69
CA GLY A 309 -18.46 -0.20 24.02
C GLY A 309 -19.17 1.15 24.07
N THR A 310 -18.86 1.99 25.07
CA THR A 310 -19.56 3.27 25.24
C THR A 310 -19.16 4.27 24.16
N THR A 311 -20.03 5.24 23.87
CA THR A 311 -19.76 6.29 22.88
C THR A 311 -18.48 7.06 23.20
N GLU A 312 -18.20 7.30 24.49
CA GLU A 312 -16.98 7.99 24.92
C GLU A 312 -15.71 7.21 24.52
N HIS A 313 -15.70 5.90 24.75
CA HIS A 313 -14.58 5.05 24.38
C HIS A 313 -14.42 4.91 22.86
N VAL A 314 -15.54 4.75 22.14
CA VAL A 314 -15.54 4.74 20.67
C VAL A 314 -14.96 6.03 20.12
N HIS A 315 -15.36 7.19 20.64
CA HIS A 315 -14.82 8.48 20.21
C HIS A 315 -13.33 8.64 20.53
N GLU A 316 -12.85 8.11 21.65
CA GLU A 316 -11.42 8.10 21.98
C GLU A 316 -10.62 7.24 20.99
N ALA A 317 -11.07 6.00 20.75
CA ALA A 317 -10.45 5.09 19.78
C ALA A 317 -10.48 5.67 18.35
N TRP A 318 -11.58 6.32 17.97
CA TRP A 318 -11.71 7.01 16.69
C TRP A 318 -10.74 8.17 16.52
N ARG A 319 -10.56 9.02 17.54
CA ARG A 319 -9.56 10.10 17.51
C ARG A 319 -8.14 9.55 17.37
N LEU A 320 -7.83 8.50 18.12
CA LEU A 320 -6.53 7.81 18.04
C LEU A 320 -6.29 7.27 16.62
N HIS A 321 -7.22 6.48 16.09
CA HIS A 321 -7.11 5.86 14.77
C HIS A 321 -7.02 6.90 13.63
N TYR A 322 -7.87 7.93 13.67
CA TYR A 322 -7.85 9.04 12.73
C TYR A 322 -6.50 9.78 12.77
N GLY A 323 -5.99 10.10 13.96
CA GLY A 323 -4.71 10.77 14.15
C GLY A 323 -3.52 9.96 13.62
N LEU A 324 -3.48 8.65 13.91
CA LEU A 324 -2.45 7.75 13.39
C LEU A 324 -2.50 7.66 11.86
N THR A 325 -3.70 7.56 11.28
CA THR A 325 -3.89 7.51 9.82
C THR A 325 -3.45 8.81 9.15
N ARG A 326 -3.85 9.97 9.69
CA ARG A 326 -3.44 11.29 9.20
C ARG A 326 -1.92 11.46 9.24
N ARG A 327 -1.30 11.02 10.32
CA ARG A 327 0.16 11.05 10.49
C ARG A 327 0.87 10.15 9.47
N ALA A 328 0.32 8.96 9.19
CA ALA A 328 0.84 8.05 8.16
C ALA A 328 0.82 8.70 6.77
N LEU A 329 -0.33 9.28 6.39
CA LEU A 329 -0.52 10.00 5.12
C LEU A 329 0.48 11.16 4.96
N ALA A 330 0.65 11.97 6.00
CA ALA A 330 1.62 13.08 6.00
C ALA A 330 3.08 12.62 5.83
N ARG A 331 3.38 11.35 6.11
CA ARG A 331 4.70 10.73 5.96
C ARG A 331 4.82 9.86 4.70
N ALA A 332 3.85 9.94 3.79
CA ALA A 332 3.77 9.18 2.55
C ALA A 332 3.65 7.65 2.76
N TYR A 333 2.94 7.24 3.82
CA TYR A 333 2.41 5.88 3.97
C TYR A 333 0.91 5.93 3.68
N TYR A 334 0.53 5.56 2.45
CA TYR A 334 -0.83 5.73 1.95
C TYR A 334 -1.76 4.54 2.22
N GLN A 335 -1.21 3.46 2.75
CA GLN A 335 -1.90 2.24 3.15
C GLN A 335 -1.60 1.96 4.62
N GLY A 336 -2.56 1.39 5.36
CA GLY A 336 -2.38 0.98 6.74
C GLY A 336 -3.26 -0.22 7.09
N TRP A 337 -3.28 -0.64 8.35
CA TRP A 337 -4.04 -1.82 8.76
C TRP A 337 -5.24 -1.44 9.62
N ASP A 338 -6.39 -2.08 9.38
CA ASP A 338 -7.59 -1.91 10.19
C ASP A 338 -8.02 -3.25 10.79
N MET A 339 -8.01 -3.32 12.12
CA MET A 339 -8.27 -4.57 12.85
C MET A 339 -9.75 -4.84 13.16
N HIS A 340 -10.65 -3.91 12.82
CA HIS A 340 -12.06 -3.98 13.21
C HIS A 340 -12.95 -3.14 12.27
N PRO A 341 -14.20 -3.55 11.97
CA PRO A 341 -15.13 -2.81 11.11
C PRO A 341 -15.30 -1.34 11.51
N ALA A 342 -15.40 -1.06 12.82
CA ALA A 342 -15.58 0.30 13.31
C ALA A 342 -14.31 1.19 13.22
N HIS A 343 -13.19 0.71 12.69
CA HIS A 343 -12.08 1.56 12.24
C HIS A 343 -12.28 2.13 10.83
N LEU A 344 -13.13 1.50 10.00
CA LEU A 344 -13.34 1.93 8.62
C LEU A 344 -13.86 3.37 8.49
N PRO A 345 -14.80 3.85 9.33
CA PRO A 345 -15.25 5.23 9.26
C PRO A 345 -14.09 6.23 9.40
N THR A 346 -13.20 6.01 10.36
CA THR A 346 -12.07 6.91 10.63
C THR A 346 -10.92 6.76 9.65
N ARG A 347 -10.73 5.56 9.07
CA ARG A 347 -9.81 5.34 7.94
C ARG A 347 -10.20 6.24 6.77
N TYR A 348 -11.44 6.10 6.29
CA TYR A 348 -11.90 6.84 5.13
C TYR A 348 -12.04 8.33 5.42
N ALA A 349 -12.47 8.71 6.63
CA ALA A 349 -12.52 10.12 7.01
C ALA A 349 -11.13 10.78 6.97
N ALA A 350 -10.10 10.10 7.48
CA ALA A 350 -8.72 10.61 7.46
C ALA A 350 -8.19 10.78 6.04
N VAL A 351 -8.40 9.78 5.19
CA VAL A 351 -7.99 9.78 3.78
C VAL A 351 -8.73 10.86 2.99
N PHE A 352 -10.05 10.94 3.12
CA PHE A 352 -10.86 11.89 2.36
C PHE A 352 -10.60 13.32 2.82
N ALA A 353 -10.55 13.58 4.12
CA ALA A 353 -10.14 14.90 4.63
C ALA A 353 -8.76 15.29 4.11
N PHE A 354 -7.78 14.36 4.10
CA PHE A 354 -6.44 14.62 3.57
C PHE A 354 -6.46 15.13 2.14
N TYR A 355 -7.05 14.37 1.21
CA TYR A 355 -7.06 14.77 -0.20
C TYR A 355 -7.89 16.03 -0.46
N ARG A 356 -9.02 16.19 0.23
CA ARG A 356 -9.89 17.36 0.10
C ARG A 356 -9.23 18.65 0.58
N GLU A 357 -8.53 18.63 1.72
CA GLU A 357 -7.84 19.80 2.28
C GLU A 357 -6.80 20.38 1.31
N GLY A 358 -6.04 19.52 0.61
CA GLY A 358 -5.02 19.95 -0.34
C GLY A 358 -5.47 20.04 -1.79
N LEU A 359 -6.74 19.78 -2.12
CA LEU A 359 -7.23 19.75 -3.51
C LEU A 359 -6.98 21.07 -4.25
N GLU A 360 -7.57 22.17 -3.78
CA GLU A 360 -7.50 23.46 -4.48
C GLU A 360 -6.07 23.98 -4.61
N PRO A 361 -5.24 23.99 -3.54
CA PRO A 361 -3.86 24.43 -3.66
C PRO A 361 -3.03 23.54 -4.60
N ALA A 362 -3.25 22.22 -4.58
CA ALA A 362 -2.51 21.31 -5.45
C ALA A 362 -2.90 21.49 -6.92
N ALA A 363 -4.20 21.63 -7.19
CA ALA A 363 -4.72 21.84 -8.53
C ALA A 363 -4.27 23.17 -9.13
N ALA A 364 -4.36 24.26 -8.35
CA ALA A 364 -3.93 25.59 -8.79
C ALA A 364 -2.44 25.63 -9.12
N ARG A 365 -1.59 25.01 -8.29
CA ARG A 365 -0.14 24.93 -8.55
C ARG A 365 0.19 24.09 -9.78
N LEU A 366 -0.48 22.96 -9.96
CA LEU A 366 -0.27 22.11 -11.13
C LEU A 366 -0.69 22.84 -12.42
N ALA A 367 -1.83 23.53 -12.41
CA ALA A 367 -2.30 24.33 -13.54
C ALA A 367 -1.30 25.46 -13.88
N ALA A 368 -0.82 26.19 -12.87
CA ALA A 368 0.17 27.26 -13.05
C ALA A 368 1.49 26.74 -13.65
N TYR A 369 1.99 25.60 -13.16
CA TYR A 369 3.18 24.93 -13.68
C TYR A 369 3.02 24.60 -15.18
N VAL A 370 1.89 23.97 -15.57
CA VAL A 370 1.63 23.63 -16.97
C VAL A 370 1.51 24.87 -17.86
N ALA A 371 0.86 25.92 -17.36
CA ALA A 371 0.75 27.19 -18.06
C ALA A 371 2.08 27.97 -18.12
N LYS A 372 3.14 27.51 -17.44
CA LYS A 372 4.39 28.24 -17.22
C LYS A 372 4.14 29.64 -16.64
N ALA A 373 3.11 29.75 -15.81
CA ALA A 373 2.78 30.99 -15.11
C ALA A 373 3.71 31.13 -13.90
N GLY A 374 4.30 32.32 -13.72
CA GLY A 374 5.05 32.64 -12.50
C GLY A 374 4.12 32.74 -11.28
N GLY A 375 4.69 32.65 -10.08
CA GLY A 375 3.96 32.77 -8.83
C GLY A 375 4.90 32.81 -7.62
N ASP A 376 4.32 32.82 -6.42
CA ASP A 376 5.07 32.89 -5.16
C ASP A 376 5.78 31.58 -4.80
N VAL A 377 5.45 30.48 -5.49
CA VAL A 377 6.10 29.16 -5.37
C VAL A 377 6.70 28.79 -6.71
N MET A 378 7.99 28.44 -6.72
CA MET A 378 8.67 27.95 -7.92
C MET A 378 8.50 26.44 -8.03
N ASP A 379 7.58 26.00 -8.88
CA ASP A 379 7.35 24.59 -9.17
C ASP A 379 8.29 24.07 -10.27
N GLU A 380 8.77 22.83 -10.09
CA GLU A 380 9.71 22.14 -10.97
C GLU A 380 9.16 20.74 -11.35
N PRO A 381 9.80 19.97 -12.25
CA PRO A 381 9.28 18.65 -12.64
C PRO A 381 9.02 17.71 -11.45
N ALA A 382 9.85 17.78 -10.41
CA ALA A 382 9.66 16.97 -9.20
C ALA A 382 8.40 17.39 -8.40
N THR A 383 8.12 18.69 -8.28
CA THR A 383 6.91 19.14 -7.58
C THR A 383 5.66 18.92 -8.41
N ALA A 384 5.72 19.07 -9.73
CA ALA A 384 4.63 18.70 -10.63
C ALA A 384 4.26 17.21 -10.50
N LYS A 385 5.28 16.33 -10.44
CA LYS A 385 5.08 14.89 -10.16
C LYS A 385 4.38 14.66 -8.83
N ALA A 386 4.79 15.36 -7.76
CA ALA A 386 4.17 15.23 -6.44
C ALA A 386 2.71 15.71 -6.43
N LEU A 387 2.43 16.85 -7.08
CA LEU A 387 1.09 17.41 -7.20
C LEU A 387 0.15 16.49 -7.99
N SER A 388 0.60 16.00 -9.16
CA SER A 388 -0.18 15.03 -9.96
C SER A 388 -0.39 13.72 -9.20
N GLY A 389 0.64 13.20 -8.52
CA GLY A 389 0.52 11.99 -7.71
C GLY A 389 -0.46 12.14 -6.55
N TYR A 390 -0.53 13.30 -5.92
CA TYR A 390 -1.51 13.60 -4.88
C TYR A 390 -2.95 13.57 -5.42
N LEU A 391 -3.20 14.23 -6.56
CA LEU A 391 -4.53 14.26 -7.18
C LEU A 391 -4.96 12.88 -7.68
N LEU A 392 -4.07 12.13 -8.33
CA LEU A 392 -4.34 10.77 -8.82
C LEU A 392 -4.70 9.82 -7.67
N ARG A 393 -3.97 9.86 -6.55
CA ARG A 393 -4.32 9.03 -5.38
C ARG A 393 -5.66 9.42 -4.76
N GLY A 394 -5.98 10.72 -4.76
CA GLY A 394 -7.29 11.20 -4.31
C GLY A 394 -8.44 10.72 -5.21
N LEU A 395 -8.22 10.63 -6.52
CA LEU A 395 -9.18 10.02 -7.45
C LEU A 395 -9.30 8.50 -7.22
N ASP A 396 -8.18 7.79 -7.09
CA ASP A 396 -8.15 6.34 -6.96
C ASP A 396 -8.83 5.81 -5.69
N CYS A 397 -8.78 6.55 -4.58
CA CYS A 397 -9.48 6.17 -3.35
C CYS A 397 -10.92 6.68 -3.26
N GLY A 398 -11.34 7.56 -4.18
CA GLY A 398 -12.67 8.18 -4.21
C GLY A 398 -12.82 9.43 -3.32
N ALA A 399 -11.71 10.04 -2.89
CA ALA A 399 -11.75 11.31 -2.17
C ALA A 399 -12.08 12.50 -3.09
N LEU A 400 -11.70 12.39 -4.37
CA LEU A 400 -11.85 13.40 -5.41
C LEU A 400 -12.62 12.83 -6.60
N ASP A 401 -13.24 13.69 -7.39
CA ASP A 401 -13.96 13.31 -8.61
C ASP A 401 -13.23 13.82 -9.88
N ASP A 402 -13.21 13.02 -10.95
CA ASP A 402 -12.48 13.36 -12.19
C ASP A 402 -12.93 14.72 -12.77
N ALA A 403 -14.24 15.01 -12.74
CA ALA A 403 -14.79 16.25 -13.27
C ALA A 403 -14.33 17.48 -12.47
N GLU A 404 -14.28 17.36 -11.14
CA GLU A 404 -13.83 18.44 -10.25
C GLU A 404 -12.34 18.72 -10.46
N VAL A 405 -11.51 17.66 -10.49
CA VAL A 405 -10.07 17.81 -10.72
C VAL A 405 -9.79 18.38 -12.11
N THR A 406 -10.51 17.93 -13.15
CA THR A 406 -10.38 18.46 -14.51
C THR A 406 -10.75 19.93 -14.58
N GLN A 407 -11.83 20.33 -13.91
CA GLN A 407 -12.27 21.72 -13.88
C GLN A 407 -11.23 22.64 -13.20
N LEU A 408 -10.63 22.19 -12.09
CA LEU A 408 -9.66 22.99 -11.34
C LEU A 408 -8.28 23.05 -12.00
N THR A 409 -7.84 21.98 -12.65
CA THR A 409 -6.50 21.87 -13.25
C THR A 409 -6.46 22.24 -14.73
N GLY A 410 -7.56 22.05 -15.45
CA GLY A 410 -7.58 22.03 -16.92
C GLY A 410 -6.95 20.77 -17.53
N LEU A 411 -6.67 19.73 -16.72
CA LEU A 411 -5.98 18.51 -17.12
C LEU A 411 -6.88 17.28 -16.99
N THR A 412 -6.76 16.34 -17.93
CA THR A 412 -7.38 15.03 -17.80
C THR A 412 -6.55 14.12 -16.88
N ARG A 413 -7.13 12.99 -16.44
CA ARG A 413 -6.40 11.94 -15.73
C ARG A 413 -5.15 11.49 -16.49
N ALA A 414 -5.25 11.29 -17.81
CA ALA A 414 -4.14 10.88 -18.66
C ALA A 414 -3.01 11.93 -18.71
N ASP A 415 -3.35 13.22 -18.72
CA ASP A 415 -2.35 14.30 -18.65
C ASP A 415 -1.58 14.24 -17.32
N MET A 416 -2.30 14.04 -16.21
CA MET A 416 -1.70 13.90 -14.87
C MET A 416 -0.82 12.65 -14.75
N GLU A 417 -1.28 11.51 -15.30
CA GLU A 417 -0.50 10.27 -15.36
C GLU A 417 0.84 10.50 -16.08
N GLY A 418 0.82 11.31 -17.14
CA GLY A 418 2.02 11.74 -17.86
C GLY A 418 3.07 12.38 -16.95
N PHE A 419 2.69 13.19 -15.96
CA PHE A 419 3.63 13.80 -14.99
C PHE A 419 4.09 12.82 -13.90
N SER A 420 3.25 11.83 -13.56
CA SER A 420 3.50 10.88 -12.48
C SER A 420 4.42 9.72 -12.87
N GLY A 421 4.46 9.37 -14.17
CA GLY A 421 5.23 8.24 -14.69
C GLY A 421 6.75 8.37 -14.47
N PRO A 422 7.49 7.26 -14.45
CA PRO A 422 8.95 7.25 -14.31
C PRO A 422 9.63 7.78 -15.59
N ARG A 423 9.65 9.11 -15.77
CA ARG A 423 10.46 9.75 -16.81
C ARG A 423 11.91 9.91 -16.33
N ARG A 424 12.68 8.82 -16.23
CA ARG A 424 14.12 8.96 -15.87
C ARG A 424 14.99 9.41 -17.03
N ALA A 425 14.63 9.11 -18.28
CA ALA A 425 15.35 9.60 -19.45
C ALA A 425 15.20 11.12 -19.69
N ASP A 426 14.15 11.75 -19.17
CA ASP A 426 13.84 13.18 -19.40
C ASP A 426 14.19 14.10 -18.21
N LEU A 427 14.66 13.59 -17.06
CA LEU A 427 15.11 14.46 -15.96
C LEU A 427 16.39 15.24 -16.31
N THR A 428 17.11 14.80 -17.34
CA THR A 428 18.29 15.47 -17.91
C THR A 428 18.00 16.20 -19.21
N ILE A 429 16.80 16.06 -19.79
CA ILE A 429 16.43 16.76 -21.01
C ILE A 429 15.42 17.83 -20.64
N THR A 430 15.92 19.03 -20.36
CA THR A 430 15.17 20.22 -20.71
C THR A 430 14.83 20.11 -22.19
N ALA A 431 13.57 19.81 -22.51
CA ALA A 431 13.06 19.91 -23.87
C ALA A 431 13.34 21.32 -24.43
N PRO A 432 13.60 21.45 -25.74
CA PRO A 432 14.33 22.56 -26.37
C PRO A 432 13.75 23.96 -26.16
#